data_AF-E2S2J8-F1
#
_entry.id   AF-E2S2J8-F1
#
_cell.length_a   1.000
_cell.length_b   1.000
_cell.length_c   1.000
_cell.angle_alpha   90.00
_cell.angle_beta   90.00
_cell.angle_gamma   90.00
#
_symmetry.space_group_name_H-M   'P 1'
#
loop_
_entity.id
_entity.type
_entity.pdbx_description
1 polymer ?
#
loop_
_entity_poly.entity_id
_entity_poly.type
_entity_poly.pdbx_seq_one_letter_code
_entity_poly.pdbx_strand_id
1 'polypeptide(L)'
;MTPLFSVLYVVGITAESMTAALSAGRQKLDLFGVTMIASMTALGGGTVRDMILDDPPFTWVEHPIYLVIVIVAAVVTVGMSFLMHYFRHLFLILDALGLAVFSVLGTQIAVHLGHGFIIASVSAVISGVFGGVLRDLLSDRIPLVFSGEFYAAISLLAAALFMTLYHSGLAEEPTAIITASVCFIARLAAIYFKKGLPVFEYRDAEQQMDPRLRLSARIVRDGARKAKRKAGAATRYASPITRPLTRPLSRPLSRTFRNKSRAFPTAAEGTDYSDMSSNRIARRPKRQSITRPSGRHSPGARGVNVEQQWSFNKGDVGKRKAPKHKQ
;
A
#
# COMPACT_ATOMS: atom_id res chain seq x y z
N MET A 1 0.50 34.66 11.02
CA MET A 1 1.84 34.04 10.90
C MET A 1 2.87 35.09 10.49
N THR A 2 4.10 35.03 11.00
CA THR A 2 5.19 35.91 10.50
C THR A 2 5.61 35.48 9.08
N PRO A 3 6.24 36.36 8.27
CA PRO A 3 6.62 36.01 6.90
C PRO A 3 7.51 34.77 6.81
N LEU A 4 8.38 34.54 7.80
CA LEU A 4 9.23 33.35 7.86
C LEU A 4 8.40 32.06 7.98
N PHE A 5 7.43 32.03 8.90
CA PHE A 5 6.58 30.84 9.09
C PHE A 5 5.71 30.56 7.87
N SER A 6 5.23 31.60 7.18
CA SER A 6 4.53 31.43 5.90
C SER A 6 5.42 30.80 4.82
N VAL A 7 6.69 31.22 4.73
CA VAL A 7 7.66 30.61 3.81
C VAL A 7 7.93 29.16 4.17
N LEU A 8 8.17 28.86 5.46
CA LEU A 8 8.35 27.49 5.94
C LEU A 8 7.12 26.64 5.61
N TYR A 9 5.92 27.13 5.88
CA TYR A 9 4.69 26.43 5.56
C TYR A 9 4.58 26.11 4.06
N VAL A 10 4.83 27.09 3.18
CA VAL A 10 4.82 26.89 1.72
C VAL A 10 5.87 25.86 1.27
N VAL A 11 7.07 25.91 1.84
CA VAL A 11 8.13 24.92 1.55
C VAL A 11 7.69 23.52 2.01
N GLY A 12 7.12 23.40 3.20
CA GLY A 12 6.63 22.15 3.76
C GLY A 12 5.51 21.52 2.92
N ILE A 13 4.45 22.27 2.62
CA ILE A 13 3.32 21.76 1.82
C ILE A 13 3.77 21.38 0.41
N THR A 14 4.72 22.14 -0.17
CA THR A 14 5.27 21.84 -1.50
C THR A 14 6.07 20.54 -1.45
N ALA A 15 6.98 20.39 -0.48
CA ALA A 15 7.79 19.19 -0.35
C ALA A 15 6.93 17.93 -0.13
N GLU A 16 5.93 17.99 0.77
CA GLU A 16 4.98 16.90 1.02
C GLU A 16 4.09 16.60 -0.19
N SER A 17 3.64 17.63 -0.91
CA SER A 17 2.89 17.45 -2.14
C SER A 17 3.70 16.72 -3.21
N MET A 18 4.98 17.07 -3.34
CA MET A 18 5.88 16.42 -4.29
C MET A 18 6.13 14.96 -3.89
N THR A 19 6.37 14.66 -2.61
CA THR A 19 6.58 13.27 -2.15
C THR A 19 5.33 12.41 -2.36
N ALA A 20 4.15 12.96 -2.08
CA ALA A 20 2.86 12.32 -2.35
C ALA A 20 2.66 12.02 -3.83
N ALA A 21 2.91 13.00 -4.69
CA ALA A 21 2.77 12.83 -6.13
C ALA A 21 3.74 11.76 -6.67
N LEU A 22 4.98 11.72 -6.17
CA LEU A 22 5.96 10.68 -6.50
C LEU A 22 5.51 9.28 -6.04
N SER A 23 4.89 9.16 -4.87
CA SER A 23 4.35 7.87 -4.40
C SER A 23 3.14 7.40 -5.22
N ALA A 24 2.24 8.33 -5.55
CA ALA A 24 1.02 8.11 -6.31
C ALA A 24 1.30 7.73 -7.78
N GLY A 25 2.28 8.39 -8.41
CA GLY A 25 2.69 8.10 -9.80
C GLY A 25 3.13 6.64 -10.01
N ARG A 26 3.64 5.98 -8.96
CA ARG A 26 4.03 4.56 -9.01
C ARG A 26 2.84 3.60 -9.05
N GLN A 27 1.64 4.06 -8.69
CA GLN A 27 0.43 3.24 -8.61
C GLN A 27 -0.52 3.45 -9.79
N LYS A 28 -0.11 4.21 -10.82
CA LYS A 28 -0.92 4.48 -12.02
C LYS A 28 -2.27 5.14 -11.70
N LEU A 29 -2.27 6.05 -10.72
CA LEU A 29 -3.42 6.90 -10.40
C LEU A 29 -3.61 7.96 -11.49
N ASP A 30 -4.84 8.40 -11.68
CA ASP A 30 -5.18 9.54 -12.54
C ASP A 30 -4.76 10.87 -11.89
N LEU A 31 -4.76 11.95 -12.67
CA LEU A 31 -4.31 13.26 -12.17
C LEU A 31 -5.13 13.72 -10.97
N PHE A 32 -6.44 13.46 -10.98
CA PHE A 32 -7.32 13.75 -9.85
C PHE A 32 -6.89 12.99 -8.60
N GLY A 33 -6.70 11.67 -8.69
CA GLY A 33 -6.21 10.84 -7.58
C GLY A 33 -4.86 11.34 -7.03
N VAL A 34 -3.91 11.72 -7.90
CA VAL A 34 -2.63 12.29 -7.46
C VAL A 34 -2.84 13.58 -6.68
N THR A 35 -3.63 14.53 -7.21
CA THR A 35 -3.86 15.83 -6.54
C THR A 35 -4.61 15.67 -5.21
N MET A 36 -5.51 14.69 -5.11
CA MET A 36 -6.22 14.37 -3.87
C MET A 36 -5.26 13.81 -2.81
N ILE A 37 -4.44 12.81 -3.15
CA ILE A 37 -3.44 12.26 -2.21
C ILE A 37 -2.47 13.36 -1.79
N ALA A 38 -1.98 14.18 -2.72
CA ALA A 38 -1.09 15.29 -2.41
C ALA A 38 -1.71 16.31 -1.44
N SER A 39 -2.98 16.66 -1.65
CA SER A 39 -3.72 17.57 -0.75
C SER A 39 -3.89 16.97 0.65
N MET A 40 -4.26 15.69 0.73
CA MET A 40 -4.39 14.98 2.01
C MET A 40 -3.05 14.87 2.75
N THR A 41 -1.96 14.59 2.04
CA THR A 41 -0.63 14.48 2.63
C THR A 41 -0.11 15.84 3.12
N ALA A 42 -0.17 16.87 2.28
CA ALA A 42 0.41 18.17 2.59
C ALA A 42 -0.38 18.95 3.65
N LEU A 43 -1.72 18.84 3.65
CA LEU A 43 -2.59 19.63 4.53
C LEU A 43 -3.19 18.81 5.68
N GLY A 44 -3.25 17.47 5.54
CA GLY A 44 -3.93 16.61 6.50
C GLY A 44 -3.28 16.57 7.88
N GLY A 45 -1.94 16.60 7.95
CA GLY A 45 -1.23 16.63 9.23
C GLY A 45 -1.55 17.87 10.07
N GLY A 46 -1.50 19.05 9.45
CA GLY A 46 -1.89 20.31 10.09
C GLY A 46 -3.37 20.32 10.47
N THR A 47 -4.25 19.84 9.58
CA THR A 47 -5.69 19.79 9.85
C THR A 47 -6.01 18.91 11.06
N VAL A 48 -5.40 17.71 11.16
CA VAL A 48 -5.62 16.83 12.32
C VAL A 48 -5.05 17.42 13.60
N ARG A 49 -3.89 18.09 13.54
CA ARG A 49 -3.37 18.85 14.69
C ARG A 49 -4.39 19.91 15.14
N ASP A 50 -4.83 20.77 14.24
CA ASP A 50 -5.70 21.90 14.57
C ASP A 50 -7.03 21.42 15.16
N MET A 51 -7.57 20.30 14.66
CA MET A 51 -8.76 19.66 15.23
C MET A 51 -8.54 19.11 16.64
N ILE A 52 -7.35 18.57 16.94
CA ILE A 52 -7.02 18.03 18.27
C ILE A 52 -6.76 19.13 19.29
N LEU A 53 -6.18 20.26 18.84
CA LEU A 53 -5.89 21.41 19.69
C LEU A 53 -7.06 22.39 19.81
N ASP A 54 -8.19 22.10 19.16
CA ASP A 54 -9.38 22.96 19.11
C ASP A 54 -9.05 24.39 18.65
N ASP A 55 -8.23 24.49 17.58
CA ASP A 55 -7.76 25.76 16.98
C ASP A 55 -8.30 25.99 15.55
N PRO A 56 -9.63 25.99 15.29
CA PRO A 56 -10.18 26.45 14.03
C PRO A 56 -10.19 27.99 13.95
N PRO A 57 -9.96 28.60 12.76
CA PRO A 57 -10.01 27.99 11.42
C PRO A 57 -8.67 27.41 10.92
N PHE A 58 -8.74 26.33 10.14
CA PHE A 58 -7.55 25.70 9.54
C PHE A 58 -6.82 26.66 8.60
N THR A 59 -5.48 26.69 8.65
CA THR A 59 -4.65 27.64 7.88
C THR A 59 -4.94 27.65 6.38
N TRP A 60 -5.24 26.49 5.78
CA TRP A 60 -5.55 26.36 4.36
C TRP A 60 -6.99 26.75 4.01
N VAL A 61 -7.91 26.71 4.97
CA VAL A 61 -9.29 27.19 4.80
C VAL A 61 -9.30 28.71 4.84
N GLU A 62 -8.53 29.31 5.75
CA GLU A 62 -8.35 30.76 5.81
C GLU A 62 -7.61 31.30 4.57
N HIS A 63 -6.66 30.52 4.05
CA HIS A 63 -5.86 30.88 2.89
C HIS A 63 -5.90 29.79 1.80
N PRO A 64 -6.96 29.77 0.95
CA PRO A 64 -7.16 28.76 -0.10
C PRO A 64 -6.02 28.67 -1.12
N ILE A 65 -5.19 29.70 -1.21
CA ILE A 65 -3.99 29.72 -2.06
C ILE A 65 -3.04 28.55 -1.75
N TYR A 66 -2.98 28.09 -0.50
CA TYR A 66 -2.13 26.95 -0.13
C TYR A 66 -2.58 25.64 -0.79
N LEU A 67 -3.90 25.43 -0.91
CA LEU A 67 -4.43 24.28 -1.64
C LEU A 67 -4.05 24.35 -3.13
N VAL A 68 -4.13 25.54 -3.73
CA VAL A 68 -3.72 25.75 -5.13
C VAL A 68 -2.24 25.44 -5.32
N ILE A 69 -1.37 25.88 -4.40
CA ILE A 69 0.07 25.59 -4.43
C ILE A 69 0.31 24.07 -4.40
N VAL A 70 -0.38 23.34 -3.52
CA VAL A 70 -0.28 21.88 -3.44
C VAL A 70 -0.71 21.21 -4.75
N ILE A 71 -1.85 21.61 -5.31
CA ILE A 71 -2.32 21.07 -6.60
C ILE A 71 -1.29 21.32 -7.71
N VAL A 72 -0.79 22.56 -7.83
CA VAL A 72 0.22 22.92 -8.84
C VAL A 72 1.50 22.10 -8.64
N ALA A 73 2.00 22.00 -7.41
CA ALA A 73 3.20 21.23 -7.10
C ALA A 73 3.03 19.74 -7.48
N ALA A 74 1.87 19.15 -7.19
CA ALA A 74 1.56 17.77 -7.58
C ALA A 74 1.54 17.59 -9.10
N VAL A 75 0.85 18.47 -9.84
CA VAL A 75 0.75 18.42 -11.30
C VAL A 75 2.13 18.57 -11.95
N VAL A 76 2.92 19.53 -11.50
CA VAL A 76 4.30 19.75 -11.98
C VAL A 76 5.16 18.51 -11.74
N THR A 77 5.03 17.90 -10.56
CA THR A 77 5.79 16.68 -10.22
C THR A 77 5.45 15.50 -11.13
N VAL A 78 4.16 15.31 -11.47
CA VAL A 78 3.73 14.28 -12.43
C VAL A 78 4.28 14.56 -13.83
N GLY A 79 4.29 15.83 -14.25
CA GLY A 79 4.88 16.24 -15.53
C GLY A 79 6.38 15.93 -15.64
N MET A 80 7.10 15.99 -14.51
CA MET A 80 8.53 15.64 -14.42
C MET A 80 8.80 14.13 -14.29
N SER A 81 7.82 13.27 -14.52
CA SER A 81 7.93 11.81 -14.37
C SER A 81 9.07 11.16 -15.18
N PHE A 82 9.61 11.83 -16.20
CA PHE A 82 10.80 11.36 -16.94
C PHE A 82 12.06 11.24 -16.07
N LEU A 83 12.12 11.91 -14.91
CA LEU A 83 13.27 11.92 -14.01
C LEU A 83 13.24 10.76 -12.98
N MET A 84 12.44 9.72 -13.23
CA MET A 84 12.10 8.63 -12.31
C MET A 84 13.28 7.93 -11.64
N HIS A 85 14.45 7.90 -12.30
CA HIS A 85 15.65 7.25 -11.79
C HIS A 85 16.27 7.99 -10.58
N TYR A 86 16.15 9.31 -10.51
CA TYR A 86 16.70 10.12 -9.40
C TYR A 86 15.74 10.29 -8.22
N PHE A 87 14.47 9.90 -8.36
CA PHE A 87 13.43 10.19 -7.38
C PHE A 87 13.55 9.45 -6.05
N ARG A 88 14.34 8.37 -5.94
CA ARG A 88 14.50 7.71 -4.63
C ARG A 88 15.17 8.64 -3.62
N HIS A 89 16.26 9.30 -4.02
CA HIS A 89 16.96 10.23 -3.14
C HIS A 89 16.15 11.50 -2.93
N LEU A 90 15.53 12.03 -4.01
CA LEU A 90 14.71 13.23 -3.90
C LEU A 90 13.51 13.04 -2.97
N PHE A 91 12.81 11.90 -3.07
CA PHE A 91 11.69 11.56 -2.19
C PHE A 91 12.10 11.58 -0.71
N LEU A 92 13.22 10.94 -0.37
CA LEU A 92 13.70 10.88 1.02
C LEU A 92 14.13 12.26 1.55
N ILE A 93 14.73 13.09 0.71
CA ILE A 93 15.17 14.45 1.09
C ILE A 93 13.96 15.37 1.28
N LEU A 94 13.01 15.35 0.33
CA LEU A 94 11.79 16.17 0.42
C LEU A 94 10.93 15.77 1.62
N ASP A 95 10.82 14.47 1.90
CA ASP A 95 10.09 13.96 3.05
C ASP A 95 10.80 14.36 4.37
N ALA A 96 12.13 14.27 4.43
CA ALA A 96 12.89 14.77 5.57
C ALA A 96 12.70 16.28 5.80
N LEU A 97 12.58 17.06 4.72
CA LEU A 97 12.33 18.49 4.78
C LEU A 97 10.91 18.79 5.30
N GLY A 98 9.90 18.12 4.74
CA GLY A 98 8.51 18.23 5.18
C GLY A 98 8.36 17.88 6.66
N LEU A 99 8.89 16.73 7.08
CA LEU A 99 8.91 16.29 8.47
C LEU A 99 9.53 17.33 9.41
N ALA A 100 10.72 17.86 9.09
CA ALA A 100 11.40 18.81 9.94
C ALA A 100 10.62 20.12 10.08
N VAL A 101 10.12 20.66 8.97
CA VAL A 101 9.34 21.91 8.94
C VAL A 101 8.03 21.75 9.70
N PHE A 102 7.24 20.71 9.41
CA PHE A 102 5.94 20.53 10.05
C PHE A 102 6.04 20.15 11.52
N SER A 103 7.09 19.45 11.94
CA SER A 103 7.33 19.23 13.37
C SER A 103 7.62 20.54 14.11
N VAL A 104 8.42 21.45 13.53
CA VAL A 104 8.66 22.77 14.12
C VAL A 104 7.38 23.61 14.18
N LEU A 105 6.62 23.67 13.08
CA LEU A 105 5.34 24.40 13.04
C LEU A 105 4.33 23.84 14.05
N GLY A 106 4.25 22.51 14.18
CA GLY A 106 3.38 21.87 15.15
C GLY A 106 3.77 22.20 16.60
N THR A 107 5.07 22.22 16.91
CA THR A 107 5.54 22.67 18.23
C THR A 107 5.20 24.14 18.46
N GLN A 108 5.50 25.00 17.49
CA GLN A 108 5.28 26.44 17.59
C GLN A 108 3.82 26.78 17.89
N ILE A 109 2.87 26.17 17.18
CA ILE A 109 1.43 26.38 17.39
C ILE A 109 1.02 25.91 18.80
N ALA A 110 1.45 24.72 19.22
CA ALA A 110 1.12 24.22 20.55
C ALA A 110 1.67 25.10 21.68
N VAL A 111 2.86 25.67 21.50
CA VAL A 111 3.47 26.61 22.46
C VAL A 111 2.72 27.94 22.49
N HIS A 112 2.28 28.45 21.33
CA HIS A 112 1.46 29.66 21.24
C HIS A 112 0.09 29.51 21.91
N LEU A 113 -0.49 28.32 21.86
CA LEU A 113 -1.70 27.96 22.59
C LEU A 113 -1.47 27.79 24.11
N GLY A 114 -0.24 27.99 24.59
CA GLY A 114 0.11 27.91 26.01
C GLY A 114 0.28 26.47 26.53
N HIS A 115 0.40 25.48 25.65
CA HIS A 115 0.57 24.10 26.07
C HIS A 115 2.03 23.76 26.44
N GLY A 116 2.16 22.83 27.39
CA GLY A 116 3.46 22.32 27.84
C GLY A 116 4.12 21.33 26.88
N PHE A 117 5.32 20.87 27.25
CA PHE A 117 6.19 20.02 26.44
C PHE A 117 5.51 18.74 25.90
N ILE A 118 4.66 18.10 26.69
CA ILE A 118 4.00 16.83 26.31
C ILE A 118 3.07 17.06 25.10
N ILE A 119 2.18 18.06 25.19
CA ILE A 119 1.24 18.38 24.10
C ILE A 119 1.99 18.94 22.90
N ALA A 120 3.02 19.77 23.12
CA ALA A 120 3.85 20.29 22.04
C ALA A 120 4.58 19.16 21.26
N SER A 121 5.02 18.13 21.97
CA SER A 121 5.62 16.92 21.38
C SER A 121 4.61 16.13 20.54
N VAL A 122 3.40 15.92 21.06
CA VAL A 122 2.33 15.24 20.33
C VAL A 122 1.93 16.03 19.09
N SER A 123 1.77 17.34 19.20
CA SER A 123 1.48 18.25 18.08
C SER A 123 2.56 18.19 17.00
N ALA A 124 3.84 18.16 17.39
CA ALA A 124 4.97 18.05 16.46
C ALA A 124 4.98 16.71 15.70
N VAL A 125 4.70 15.62 16.40
CA VAL A 125 4.63 14.27 15.80
C VAL A 125 3.45 14.18 14.84
N ILE A 126 2.25 14.62 15.25
CA ILE A 126 1.06 14.60 14.39
C ILE A 126 1.30 15.45 13.14
N SER A 127 1.75 16.69 13.31
CA SER A 127 1.97 17.59 12.17
C SER A 127 3.01 17.03 11.20
N GLY A 128 4.14 16.55 11.72
CA GLY A 128 5.25 16.10 10.88
C GLY A 128 5.07 14.71 10.26
N VAL A 129 4.45 13.77 10.98
CA VAL A 129 4.44 12.36 10.58
C VAL A 129 3.11 11.97 9.91
N PHE A 130 2.00 12.58 10.31
CA PHE A 130 0.68 12.13 9.86
C PHE A 130 0.47 12.32 8.35
N GLY A 131 1.05 13.36 7.75
CA GLY A 131 1.04 13.55 6.29
C GLY A 131 1.64 12.35 5.54
N GLY A 132 2.87 11.97 5.91
CA GLY A 132 3.54 10.79 5.36
C GLY A 132 2.77 9.48 5.60
N VAL A 133 2.11 9.34 6.75
CA VAL A 133 1.24 8.19 7.03
C VAL A 133 0.04 8.15 6.07
N LEU A 134 -0.66 9.27 5.88
CA LEU A 134 -1.78 9.34 4.93
C LEU A 134 -1.32 9.00 3.51
N ARG A 135 -0.18 9.55 3.08
CA ARG A 135 0.42 9.25 1.77
C ARG A 135 0.60 7.75 1.59
N ASP A 136 1.22 7.10 2.58
CA ASP A 136 1.62 5.70 2.48
C ASP A 136 0.40 4.78 2.55
N LEU A 137 -0.58 5.07 3.41
CA LEU A 137 -1.85 4.33 3.51
C LEU A 137 -2.70 4.44 2.23
N LEU A 138 -2.86 5.65 1.70
CA LEU A 138 -3.56 5.87 0.42
C LEU A 138 -2.80 5.27 -0.77
N SER A 139 -1.52 4.95 -0.56
CA SER A 139 -0.64 4.32 -1.54
C SER A 139 -0.52 2.79 -1.41
N ASP A 140 -1.32 2.16 -0.55
CA ASP A 140 -1.23 0.72 -0.25
C ASP A 140 0.19 0.27 0.14
N ARG A 141 0.89 1.10 0.94
CA ARG A 141 2.21 0.80 1.48
C ARG A 141 2.18 0.85 3.00
N ILE A 142 3.08 0.09 3.62
CA ILE A 142 3.35 0.21 5.05
C ILE A 142 3.99 1.59 5.29
N PRO A 143 3.43 2.44 6.17
CA PRO A 143 4.00 3.75 6.46
C PRO A 143 5.45 3.71 6.92
N LEU A 144 6.25 4.67 6.45
CA LEU A 144 7.68 4.77 6.80
C LEU A 144 7.92 4.90 8.30
N VAL A 145 7.00 5.56 9.02
CA VAL A 145 7.06 5.68 10.50
C VAL A 145 7.09 4.32 11.20
N PHE A 146 6.40 3.30 10.65
CA PHE A 146 6.32 1.96 11.25
C PHE A 146 7.44 1.03 10.78
N SER A 147 8.30 1.50 9.87
CA SER A 147 9.38 0.70 9.27
C SER A 147 10.68 0.76 10.08
N GLY A 148 10.62 1.17 11.34
CA GLY A 148 11.79 1.29 12.21
C GLY A 148 12.67 2.50 11.89
N GLU A 149 12.17 3.54 11.23
CA GLU A 149 12.96 4.74 10.96
C GLU A 149 12.79 5.81 12.04
N PHE A 150 13.80 6.67 12.21
CA PHE A 150 13.77 7.80 13.15
C PHE A 150 12.80 8.92 12.69
N TYR A 151 11.53 8.64 12.47
CA TYR A 151 10.51 9.67 12.18
C TYR A 151 10.05 10.34 13.46
N ALA A 152 9.35 9.59 14.32
CA ALA A 152 8.81 10.11 15.56
C ALA A 152 9.90 10.70 16.48
N ALA A 153 11.09 10.08 16.50
CA ALA A 153 12.23 10.58 17.26
C ALA A 153 12.71 11.96 16.79
N ILE A 154 12.68 12.24 15.48
CA ILE A 154 13.06 13.56 14.93
C ILE A 154 12.01 14.61 15.26
N SER A 155 10.73 14.25 15.25
CA SER A 155 9.66 15.15 15.68
C SER A 155 9.73 15.47 17.18
N LEU A 156 10.07 14.47 18.01
CA LEU A 156 10.32 14.68 19.45
C LEU A 156 11.56 15.56 19.68
N LEU A 157 12.63 15.34 18.92
CA LEU A 157 13.82 16.18 18.94
C LEU A 157 13.46 17.63 18.56
N ALA A 158 12.61 17.84 17.56
CA ALA A 158 12.14 19.17 17.17
C ALA A 158 11.43 19.86 18.33
N ALA A 159 10.49 19.18 18.97
CA ALA A 159 9.75 19.73 20.10
C ALA A 159 10.65 20.08 21.28
N ALA A 160 11.58 19.20 21.64
CA ALA A 160 12.52 19.43 22.74
C ALA A 160 13.47 20.59 22.45
N LEU A 161 14.05 20.62 21.24
CA LEU A 161 15.01 21.64 20.85
C LEU A 161 14.32 23.01 20.70
N PHE A 162 13.16 23.08 20.06
CA PHE A 162 12.41 24.33 19.94
C PHE A 162 12.02 24.88 21.32
N MET A 163 11.46 24.03 22.20
CA MET A 163 11.08 24.44 23.55
C MET A 163 12.27 24.95 24.36
N THR A 164 13.40 24.25 24.32
CA THR A 164 14.59 24.66 25.09
C THR A 164 15.17 25.99 24.62
N LEU A 165 15.27 26.21 23.30
CA LEU A 165 15.73 27.48 22.75
C LEU A 165 14.73 28.61 23.05
N TYR A 166 13.44 28.35 22.91
CA TYR A 166 12.40 29.33 23.21
C TYR A 166 12.44 29.76 24.69
N HIS A 167 12.59 28.83 25.63
CA HIS A 167 12.71 29.13 27.06
C HIS A 167 14.03 29.81 27.45
N SER A 168 15.09 29.66 26.63
CA SER A 168 16.35 30.40 26.84
C SER A 168 16.27 31.90 26.47
N GLY A 169 15.11 32.37 26.02
CA GLY A 169 14.88 33.77 25.65
C GLY A 169 15.30 34.11 24.21
N LEU A 170 15.55 33.11 23.38
CA LEU A 170 15.84 33.31 21.97
C LEU A 170 14.57 33.70 21.21
N ALA A 171 14.68 34.60 20.23
CA ALA A 171 13.53 34.97 19.41
C ALA A 171 12.97 33.74 18.66
N GLU A 172 11.69 33.80 18.33
CA GLU A 172 10.96 32.66 17.77
C GLU A 172 11.45 32.26 16.37
N GLU A 173 11.72 33.26 15.52
CA GLU A 173 12.20 33.06 14.16
C GLU A 173 13.55 32.31 14.06
N PRO A 174 14.62 32.74 14.74
CA PRO A 174 15.88 31.99 14.74
C PRO A 174 15.74 30.61 15.41
N THR A 175 14.88 30.49 16.43
CA THR A 175 14.59 29.20 17.06
C THR A 175 14.01 28.22 16.04
N ALA A 176 13.01 28.64 15.26
CA ALA A 176 12.42 27.81 14.22
C ALA A 176 13.43 27.36 13.16
N ILE A 177 14.29 28.27 12.68
CA ILE A 177 15.30 27.97 11.66
C ILE A 177 16.35 26.99 12.19
N ILE A 178 16.87 27.22 13.40
CA ILE A 178 17.88 26.36 14.02
C ILE A 178 17.30 24.97 14.23
N THR A 179 16.10 24.86 14.81
CA THR A 179 15.45 23.57 15.04
C THR A 179 15.16 22.84 13.74
N ALA A 180 14.59 23.51 12.73
CA ALA A 180 14.30 22.89 11.43
C ALA A 180 15.58 22.37 10.76
N SER A 181 16.66 23.15 10.81
CA SER A 181 17.97 22.78 10.23
C SER A 181 18.56 21.57 10.94
N VAL A 182 18.56 21.55 12.28
CA VAL A 182 19.08 20.42 13.07
C VAL A 182 18.26 19.16 12.80
N CYS A 183 16.93 19.24 12.80
CA CYS A 183 16.06 18.10 12.54
C CYS A 183 16.24 17.56 11.12
N PHE A 184 16.34 18.44 10.12
CA PHE A 184 16.58 18.06 8.73
C PHE A 184 17.93 17.34 8.56
N ILE A 185 19.01 17.89 9.12
CA ILE A 185 20.35 17.28 9.08
C ILE A 185 20.36 15.95 9.83
N ALA A 186 19.75 15.88 11.01
CA ALA A 186 19.65 14.65 11.79
C ALA A 186 18.89 13.56 11.01
N ARG A 187 17.83 13.94 10.29
CA ARG A 187 17.07 13.02 9.45
C ARG A 187 17.88 12.53 8.24
N LEU A 188 18.59 13.42 7.55
CA LEU A 188 19.50 13.05 6.46
C LEU A 188 20.63 12.13 6.94
N ALA A 189 21.20 12.40 8.12
CA ALA A 189 22.22 11.55 8.73
C ALA A 189 21.66 10.16 9.04
N ALA A 190 20.45 10.06 9.59
CA ALA A 190 19.81 8.77 9.85
C ALA A 190 19.63 7.93 8.57
N ILE A 191 19.20 8.58 7.47
CA ILE A 191 19.06 7.96 6.15
C ILE A 191 20.43 7.51 5.61
N TYR A 192 21.45 8.36 5.69
CA TYR A 192 22.80 8.05 5.19
C TYR A 192 23.46 6.89 5.95
N PHE A 193 23.37 6.89 7.28
CA PHE A 193 23.96 5.85 8.13
C PHE A 193 23.12 4.56 8.20
N LYS A 194 21.96 4.49 7.51
CA LYS A 194 21.03 3.36 7.53
C LYS A 194 20.70 2.89 8.96
N LYS A 195 20.62 3.82 9.91
CA LYS A 195 20.28 3.50 11.29
C LYS A 195 18.76 3.38 11.38
N GLY A 196 18.28 2.20 11.76
CA GLY A 196 16.89 1.95 12.12
C GLY A 196 16.77 1.58 13.61
N LEU A 197 15.60 1.83 14.17
CA LEU A 197 15.13 1.26 15.43
C LEU A 197 14.90 -0.25 15.27
N PRO A 198 15.05 -1.05 16.35
CA PRO A 198 14.81 -2.49 16.29
C PRO A 198 13.36 -2.75 15.88
N VAL A 199 13.18 -3.50 14.79
CA VAL A 199 11.85 -3.95 14.35
C VAL A 199 11.44 -5.15 15.20
N PHE A 200 10.29 -5.06 15.85
CA PHE A 200 9.70 -6.18 16.59
C PHE A 200 9.15 -7.20 15.60
N GLU A 201 10.00 -8.09 15.11
CA GLU A 201 9.53 -9.35 14.55
C GLU A 201 9.06 -10.23 15.70
N TYR A 202 7.74 -10.39 15.82
CA TYR A 202 7.24 -11.65 16.35
C TYR A 202 7.74 -12.70 15.36
N ARG A 203 8.85 -13.35 15.71
CA ARG A 203 9.14 -14.67 15.17
C ARG A 203 7.89 -15.45 15.54
N ASP A 204 6.98 -15.63 14.59
CA ASP A 204 6.03 -16.71 14.69
C ASP A 204 6.91 -17.86 15.15
N ALA A 205 6.66 -18.35 16.36
CA ALA A 205 6.91 -19.74 16.55
C ALA A 205 6.07 -20.36 15.42
N GLU A 206 6.72 -20.64 14.28
CA GLU A 206 6.69 -21.99 13.78
C GLU A 206 6.93 -22.82 15.04
N GLN A 207 5.84 -23.10 15.78
CA GLN A 207 5.70 -24.32 16.50
C GLN A 207 6.23 -25.31 15.48
N GLN A 208 7.42 -25.84 15.73
CA GLN A 208 7.92 -26.99 15.01
C GLN A 208 6.78 -27.99 15.09
N MET A 209 5.95 -28.03 14.04
CA MET A 209 4.93 -29.04 13.93
C MET A 209 5.73 -30.31 13.79
N ASP A 210 5.80 -31.06 14.88
CA ASP A 210 6.53 -32.31 14.99
C ASP A 210 6.30 -33.10 13.69
N PRO A 211 7.33 -33.53 12.95
CA PRO A 211 7.17 -34.11 11.61
C PRO A 211 6.11 -35.22 11.54
N ARG A 212 5.90 -35.93 12.67
CA ARG A 212 4.88 -36.94 12.86
C ARG A 212 3.45 -36.39 12.81
N LEU A 213 3.19 -35.23 13.43
CA LEU A 213 1.89 -34.55 13.39
C LEU A 213 1.58 -34.00 12.00
N ARG A 214 2.61 -33.51 11.27
CA ARG A 214 2.46 -33.13 9.85
C ARG A 214 2.09 -34.32 8.96
N LEU A 215 2.68 -35.50 9.23
CA LEU A 215 2.40 -36.71 8.47
C LEU A 215 1.00 -37.26 8.78
N SER A 216 0.60 -37.31 10.05
CA SER A 216 -0.75 -37.76 10.45
C SER A 216 -1.83 -36.86 9.89
N ALA A 217 -1.65 -35.53 9.94
CA ALA A 217 -2.57 -34.58 9.32
C ALA A 217 -2.70 -34.76 7.80
N ARG A 218 -1.59 -35.09 7.09
CA ARG A 218 -1.62 -35.41 5.66
C ARG A 218 -2.36 -36.72 5.39
N ILE A 219 -2.07 -37.78 6.14
CA ILE A 219 -2.71 -39.09 5.99
C ILE A 219 -4.22 -38.99 6.22
N VAL A 220 -4.65 -38.29 7.27
CA VAL A 220 -6.07 -38.06 7.58
C VAL A 220 -6.75 -37.29 6.45
N ARG A 221 -6.11 -36.24 5.93
CA ARG A 221 -6.65 -35.41 4.83
C ARG A 221 -6.77 -36.19 3.52
N ASP A 222 -5.78 -37.02 3.20
CA ASP A 222 -5.79 -37.86 1.99
C ASP A 222 -6.79 -39.01 2.12
N GLY A 223 -6.92 -39.60 3.31
CA GLY A 223 -7.95 -40.59 3.64
C GLY A 223 -9.36 -40.02 3.49
N ALA A 224 -9.62 -38.84 4.05
CA ALA A 224 -10.89 -38.13 3.91
C ALA A 224 -11.22 -37.81 2.44
N ARG A 225 -10.23 -37.38 1.64
CA ARG A 225 -10.40 -37.16 0.19
C ARG A 225 -10.75 -38.43 -0.57
N LYS A 226 -10.08 -39.55 -0.26
CA LYS A 226 -10.38 -40.86 -0.86
C LYS A 226 -11.77 -41.35 -0.47
N ALA A 227 -12.15 -41.23 0.81
CA ALA A 227 -13.48 -41.59 1.29
C ALA A 227 -14.58 -40.77 0.60
N LYS A 228 -14.39 -39.45 0.47
CA LYS A 228 -15.31 -38.55 -0.24
C LYS A 228 -15.44 -38.89 -1.72
N ARG A 229 -14.34 -39.28 -2.39
CA ARG A 229 -14.37 -39.78 -3.78
C ARG A 229 -15.14 -41.10 -3.91
N LYS A 230 -14.97 -42.02 -2.96
CA LYS A 230 -15.64 -43.33 -2.98
C LYS A 230 -17.13 -43.21 -2.69
N ALA A 231 -17.52 -42.36 -1.74
CA ALA A 231 -18.90 -42.01 -1.46
C ALA A 231 -19.58 -41.36 -2.68
N GLY A 232 -18.93 -40.37 -3.31
CA GLY A 232 -19.45 -39.74 -4.53
C GLY A 232 -19.50 -40.65 -5.76
N ALA A 233 -18.74 -41.75 -5.79
CA ALA A 233 -18.84 -42.78 -6.82
C ALA A 233 -20.00 -43.75 -6.54
N ALA A 234 -20.24 -44.13 -5.28
CA ALA A 234 -21.34 -45.00 -4.88
C ALA A 234 -22.72 -44.35 -5.14
N THR A 235 -22.85 -43.05 -4.90
CA THR A 235 -24.08 -42.29 -5.21
C THR A 235 -24.38 -42.23 -6.73
N ARG A 236 -23.39 -42.48 -7.59
CA ARG A 236 -23.54 -42.40 -9.05
C ARG A 236 -24.11 -43.67 -9.70
N TYR A 237 -24.21 -44.78 -8.95
CA TYR A 237 -24.76 -46.05 -9.44
C TYR A 237 -26.16 -46.39 -8.89
N ALA A 238 -26.69 -45.58 -7.97
CA ALA A 238 -28.03 -45.75 -7.42
C ALA A 238 -29.07 -44.98 -8.26
N SER A 239 -29.35 -45.45 -9.48
CA SER A 239 -30.54 -45.07 -10.24
C SER A 239 -31.50 -46.27 -10.28
N PRO A 240 -32.73 -46.19 -9.73
CA PRO A 240 -33.66 -47.32 -9.72
C PRO A 240 -34.14 -47.66 -11.13
N ILE A 241 -33.97 -48.92 -11.53
CA ILE A 241 -34.46 -49.49 -12.78
C ILE A 241 -35.94 -49.83 -12.61
N THR A 242 -36.82 -49.15 -13.34
CA THR A 242 -38.08 -49.73 -13.80
C THR A 242 -38.30 -49.35 -15.27
N ARG A 243 -38.29 -50.34 -16.15
CA ARG A 243 -38.77 -50.25 -17.54
C ARG A 243 -39.56 -51.52 -17.83
N PRO A 244 -40.77 -51.45 -18.40
CA PRO A 244 -41.34 -52.56 -19.13
C PRO A 244 -40.81 -52.57 -20.56
N LEU A 245 -40.46 -53.78 -21.01
CA LEU A 245 -40.02 -54.13 -22.35
C LEU A 245 -41.22 -54.23 -23.30
N THR A 246 -41.10 -53.67 -24.50
CA THR A 246 -41.46 -54.35 -25.75
C THR A 246 -40.92 -53.55 -26.95
N ARG A 247 -40.31 -54.28 -27.87
CA ARG A 247 -39.90 -53.88 -29.24
C ARG A 247 -40.70 -54.79 -30.18
N PRO A 248 -41.07 -54.35 -31.39
CA PRO A 248 -40.26 -54.76 -32.56
C PRO A 248 -40.18 -53.65 -33.64
N LEU A 249 -39.02 -53.41 -34.27
CA LEU A 249 -38.49 -54.03 -35.51
C LEU A 249 -39.36 -53.83 -36.76
N SER A 250 -39.02 -52.81 -37.55
CA SER A 250 -38.85 -52.88 -39.02
C SER A 250 -38.52 -51.48 -39.58
N ARG A 251 -37.46 -51.40 -40.39
CA ARG A 251 -37.20 -50.35 -41.39
C ARG A 251 -37.91 -50.79 -42.70
N PRO A 252 -38.02 -50.02 -43.80
CA PRO A 252 -37.39 -48.73 -44.14
C PRO A 252 -38.33 -47.77 -44.94
N LEU A 253 -37.71 -46.78 -45.59
CA LEU A 253 -38.07 -46.19 -46.89
C LEU A 253 -38.97 -44.95 -46.94
N SER A 254 -38.28 -43.89 -47.37
CA SER A 254 -38.60 -43.06 -48.54
C SER A 254 -39.27 -41.71 -48.32
N ARG A 255 -38.70 -40.76 -49.08
CA ARG A 255 -39.36 -39.65 -49.77
C ARG A 255 -39.90 -38.53 -48.89
N THR A 256 -39.16 -37.42 -48.87
CA THR A 256 -39.49 -36.20 -49.63
C THR A 256 -40.91 -35.74 -49.39
N PHE A 257 -41.08 -34.57 -48.77
CA PHE A 257 -41.72 -33.45 -49.44
C PHE A 257 -41.46 -32.17 -48.65
N ARG A 258 -40.77 -31.25 -49.33
CA ARG A 258 -40.74 -29.84 -49.03
C ARG A 258 -42.17 -29.31 -49.18
N ASN A 259 -42.72 -28.62 -48.18
CA ASN A 259 -43.59 -27.50 -48.48
C ASN A 259 -43.50 -26.38 -47.45
N LYS A 260 -43.40 -25.17 -47.98
CA LYS A 260 -43.37 -23.87 -47.32
C LYS A 260 -44.80 -23.31 -47.34
N SER A 261 -45.31 -22.89 -46.19
CA SER A 261 -46.39 -21.91 -46.07
C SER A 261 -46.33 -21.38 -44.63
N ARG A 262 -45.71 -20.23 -44.37
CA ARG A 262 -46.35 -18.89 -44.30
C ARG A 262 -47.71 -18.92 -43.59
N ALA A 263 -47.74 -18.42 -42.35
CA ALA A 263 -48.67 -17.39 -41.88
C ALA A 263 -48.31 -16.96 -40.45
N PHE A 264 -47.91 -15.69 -40.30
CA PHE A 264 -48.17 -14.83 -39.12
C PHE A 264 -49.64 -14.35 -39.22
N PRO A 265 -50.20 -13.50 -38.32
CA PRO A 265 -49.94 -13.19 -36.89
C PRO A 265 -51.27 -13.14 -36.07
N THR A 266 -51.22 -12.97 -34.74
CA THR A 266 -52.09 -12.09 -33.87
C THR A 266 -51.86 -12.48 -32.39
N ALA A 267 -51.44 -11.56 -31.51
CA ALA A 267 -52.27 -10.66 -30.67
C ALA A 267 -53.23 -11.46 -29.77
N ALA A 268 -53.36 -11.29 -28.45
CA ALA A 268 -53.14 -10.14 -27.57
C ALA A 268 -53.12 -10.62 -26.10
N GLU A 269 -52.95 -9.66 -25.18
CA GLU A 269 -53.28 -9.69 -23.73
C GLU A 269 -52.33 -10.51 -22.83
N GLY A 270 -51.73 -9.99 -21.77
CA GLY A 270 -52.06 -8.82 -20.96
C GLY A 270 -52.48 -9.27 -19.56
N THR A 271 -51.51 -9.55 -18.68
CA THR A 271 -51.70 -9.51 -17.22
C THR A 271 -50.36 -9.35 -16.52
N ASP A 272 -50.25 -8.24 -15.81
CA ASP A 272 -49.17 -7.90 -14.89
C ASP A 272 -49.56 -8.27 -13.44
N TYR A 273 -48.53 -8.34 -12.61
CA TYR A 273 -48.46 -8.29 -11.15
C TYR A 273 -48.34 -9.57 -10.31
N SER A 274 -47.24 -9.54 -9.55
CA SER A 274 -46.88 -10.31 -8.34
C SER A 274 -46.58 -11.80 -8.61
N ASP A 275 -45.52 -12.41 -8.09
CA ASP A 275 -44.78 -12.12 -6.88
C ASP A 275 -43.42 -12.85 -6.90
N MET A 276 -42.50 -12.30 -6.12
CA MET A 276 -41.42 -12.99 -5.40
C MET A 276 -40.35 -13.82 -6.13
N SER A 277 -39.16 -13.20 -6.18
CA SER A 277 -37.90 -13.69 -5.61
C SER A 277 -37.51 -15.16 -5.83
N SER A 278 -36.49 -15.37 -6.67
CA SER A 278 -35.17 -15.80 -6.19
C SER A 278 -34.29 -16.34 -7.34
N ASN A 279 -33.00 -16.05 -7.21
CA ASN A 279 -31.89 -16.86 -7.69
C ASN A 279 -31.68 -16.98 -9.21
N ARG A 280 -30.79 -16.12 -9.75
CA ARG A 280 -30.03 -16.51 -10.95
C ARG A 280 -28.61 -15.93 -10.95
N ILE A 281 -27.75 -16.60 -10.18
CA ILE A 281 -26.32 -16.73 -10.48
C ILE A 281 -26.20 -17.44 -11.83
N ALA A 282 -25.62 -16.79 -12.84
CA ALA A 282 -24.71 -17.40 -13.83
C ALA A 282 -24.64 -16.55 -15.11
N ARG A 283 -23.54 -15.80 -15.31
CA ARG A 283 -22.82 -15.68 -16.59
C ARG A 283 -21.35 -15.32 -16.33
N ARG A 284 -20.44 -16.32 -16.44
CA ARG A 284 -19.01 -16.09 -16.69
C ARG A 284 -18.74 -16.32 -18.18
N PRO A 285 -17.99 -15.46 -18.88
CA PRO A 285 -17.65 -15.68 -20.28
C PRO A 285 -16.50 -16.67 -20.47
N LYS A 286 -16.54 -17.33 -21.63
CA LYS A 286 -15.67 -18.40 -22.15
C LYS A 286 -14.17 -18.12 -21.99
N ARG A 287 -13.41 -19.11 -21.52
CA ARG A 287 -11.94 -19.14 -21.62
C ARG A 287 -11.55 -20.19 -22.68
N GLN A 288 -10.88 -19.72 -23.73
CA GLN A 288 -10.39 -20.53 -24.85
C GLN A 288 -9.36 -21.56 -24.38
N SER A 289 -9.48 -22.76 -24.94
CA SER A 289 -8.60 -23.91 -24.74
C SER A 289 -7.37 -23.81 -25.64
N ILE A 290 -6.17 -23.78 -25.05
CA ILE A 290 -4.91 -24.06 -25.76
C ILE A 290 -4.42 -25.43 -25.29
N THR A 291 -4.40 -26.37 -26.23
CA THR A 291 -3.85 -27.72 -26.12
C THR A 291 -2.32 -27.70 -26.05
N ARG A 292 -1.71 -28.50 -25.17
CA ARG A 292 -0.29 -28.89 -25.24
C ARG A 292 -0.17 -30.42 -25.11
N PRO A 293 0.73 -31.06 -25.89
CA PRO A 293 0.82 -32.51 -25.96
C PRO A 293 1.65 -33.11 -24.82
N SER A 294 1.42 -34.40 -24.62
CA SER A 294 1.97 -35.31 -23.62
C SER A 294 3.43 -35.70 -23.87
N GLY A 295 4.23 -35.73 -22.81
CA GLY A 295 5.50 -36.47 -22.74
C GLY A 295 5.79 -36.86 -21.29
N ARG A 296 5.87 -38.17 -21.01
CA ARG A 296 6.22 -38.77 -19.71
C ARG A 296 7.73 -38.67 -19.48
N HIS A 297 8.14 -38.27 -18.28
CA HIS A 297 9.17 -38.94 -17.47
C HIS A 297 9.22 -38.33 -16.06
N SER A 298 9.24 -39.18 -15.04
CA SER A 298 9.50 -38.89 -13.61
C SER A 298 10.85 -39.53 -13.22
N PRO A 299 11.41 -39.33 -12.00
CA PRO A 299 11.29 -38.24 -11.02
C PRO A 299 12.67 -37.74 -10.52
N GLY A 300 12.77 -36.51 -9.99
CA GLY A 300 14.00 -36.08 -9.33
C GLY A 300 13.95 -34.70 -8.67
N ALA A 301 13.86 -34.71 -7.34
CA ALA A 301 14.48 -33.77 -6.42
C ALA A 301 14.10 -32.26 -6.41
N ARG A 302 13.73 -31.85 -5.18
CA ARG A 302 13.99 -30.56 -4.51
C ARG A 302 13.07 -29.37 -4.83
N GLY A 303 12.47 -28.90 -3.73
CA GLY A 303 11.66 -27.70 -3.66
C GLY A 303 12.47 -26.44 -3.95
N VAL A 304 11.78 -25.45 -4.50
CA VAL A 304 12.31 -24.12 -4.73
C VAL A 304 12.05 -23.29 -3.50
N ASN A 305 13.15 -22.92 -2.85
CA ASN A 305 13.25 -22.03 -1.71
C ASN A 305 12.80 -20.62 -2.11
N VAL A 306 11.93 -20.02 -1.29
CA VAL A 306 11.63 -18.58 -1.29
C VAL A 306 12.75 -17.90 -0.51
N GLU A 307 13.95 -17.87 -1.08
CA GLU A 307 15.11 -17.20 -0.48
C GLU A 307 16.18 -16.95 -1.56
N GLN A 308 15.80 -16.31 -2.66
CA GLN A 308 16.74 -15.83 -3.68
C GLN A 308 16.23 -14.53 -4.33
N GLN A 309 16.26 -13.45 -3.56
CA GLN A 309 16.48 -12.13 -4.13
C GLN A 309 17.21 -11.31 -3.06
N TRP A 310 18.39 -10.79 -3.40
CA TRP A 310 19.39 -10.13 -2.55
C TRP A 310 20.48 -11.04 -1.93
N SER A 311 21.34 -11.61 -2.79
CA SER A 311 22.74 -11.88 -2.43
C SER A 311 23.60 -12.13 -3.68
N PHE A 312 24.54 -11.23 -3.96
CA PHE A 312 25.77 -11.43 -4.73
C PHE A 312 26.69 -10.24 -4.36
N ASN A 313 28.00 -10.34 -4.14
CA ASN A 313 28.94 -11.42 -3.85
C ASN A 313 30.24 -10.70 -3.42
N LYS A 314 30.87 -11.11 -2.32
CA LYS A 314 32.23 -10.66 -1.92
C LYS A 314 33.07 -11.90 -1.62
N GLY A 315 34.29 -11.90 -2.18
CA GLY A 315 35.36 -12.90 -1.99
C GLY A 315 35.63 -13.66 -3.29
N ASP A 316 36.83 -13.84 -3.81
CA ASP A 316 38.18 -13.66 -3.27
C ASP A 316 39.17 -13.71 -4.46
N VAL A 317 40.13 -12.79 -4.54
CA VAL A 317 41.42 -13.04 -5.21
C VAL A 317 42.51 -12.68 -4.21
N GLY A 318 43.29 -13.71 -3.88
CA GLY A 318 44.08 -13.80 -2.66
C GLY A 318 45.34 -12.93 -2.58
N LYS A 319 45.66 -12.66 -1.31
CA LYS A 319 46.93 -12.26 -0.68
C LYS A 319 48.20 -12.76 -1.37
N ARG A 320 49.25 -11.93 -1.37
CA ARG A 320 50.63 -12.32 -0.96
C ARG A 320 51.54 -11.11 -0.65
N LYS A 321 51.91 -11.03 0.64
CA LYS A 321 53.20 -10.66 1.27
C LYS A 321 53.89 -9.31 0.95
N ALA A 322 54.08 -8.51 2.00
CA ALA A 322 55.29 -7.68 2.19
C ALA A 322 56.44 -8.56 2.74
N PRO A 323 57.74 -8.23 2.50
CA PRO A 323 58.43 -7.31 3.41
C PRO A 323 59.56 -6.42 2.81
N LYS A 324 59.82 -5.31 3.52
CA LYS A 324 61.10 -4.59 3.81
C LYS A 324 62.24 -4.41 2.78
N HIS A 325 62.76 -3.17 2.84
CA HIS A 325 64.17 -2.68 2.77
C HIS A 325 64.71 -2.00 1.50
N LYS A 326 65.31 -0.81 1.77
CA LYS A 326 66.52 -0.15 1.17
C LYS A 326 66.50 0.02 -0.36
N GLN A 327 66.64 1.21 -0.93
CA GLN A 327 67.67 2.24 -0.75
C GLN A 327 67.09 3.62 -1.02
#